data_AF-A0A958L823-F1
#
_entry.id   AF-A0A958L823-F1
#
_cell.length_a   1.000
_cell.length_b   1.000
_cell.length_c   1.000
_cell.angle_alpha   90.00
_cell.angle_beta   90.00
_cell.angle_gamma   90.00
#
_symmetry.space_group_name_H-M   'P 1'
#
loop_
_entity.id
_entity.type
_entity.pdbx_description
1 polymer ?
#
loop_
_entity_poly.entity_id
_entity_poly.type
_entity_poly.pdbx_seq_one_letter_code
_entity_poly.pdbx_strand_id
1 'polypeptide(L)'
;SLIKKSSIDILTVMNLKFLLIYFLVLNVSFQVFAVCPTDNPVNMNNLTIKERSMQLAYNRLVSWVRNRSRGFSNNTSLIFGPSIDGTYFFRLGEHGDDGRYANGGLDVSIGESIQRLKEELLATGLFPKYQTEESMLASFANNAGRALERPEIKRCAKHFPGGDETLEFTEKEKIHFGNPKTIENYLQPFKLILDGSYPPDCIMMGHATYSRIPFDAEELQDMGPLFGKIPFEKLPASLNPGLTKYLREELGFKGFIYPDWYDMGAIEQFLDEFIAERGAGLSKTLVLIYLSTYANIDKFVVTYTHAKLKSEIDNLPDSIQKHWRQKLLSQMPRYLKWSDSLGLMNIVNELPLEDLVYIKATGSVETQGQLTPAFLYSLGVEAAEKLYKPNGLDPWNRTGVLVLLLRQFFVEEMSKLTNNQLSATVLPPVGIDDEQRWFDQLNGHIGYEALSQPDYWETEEMKKVFCRIGLGVK
;
A
#
# COMPACT_ATOMS: atom_id res chain seq x y z
N SER A 1 -49.23 -0.40 41.86
CA SER A 1 -49.73 -0.64 43.22
C SER A 1 -48.64 -1.11 44.21
N LEU A 2 -47.36 -0.79 43.98
CA LEU A 2 -46.24 -1.10 44.90
C LEU A 2 -45.39 0.17 45.19
N ILE A 3 -46.03 1.32 45.32
CA ILE A 3 -45.41 2.57 45.79
C ILE A 3 -46.16 3.01 47.04
N LYS A 4 -45.93 2.31 48.15
CA LYS A 4 -46.29 2.76 49.50
C LYS A 4 -45.41 2.00 50.50
N LYS A 5 -44.17 2.47 50.63
CA LYS A 5 -43.19 2.27 51.73
C LYS A 5 -41.77 2.09 51.19
N SER A 6 -41.26 3.16 50.61
CA SER A 6 -39.84 3.48 50.66
C SER A 6 -39.73 4.91 50.16
N SER A 7 -39.28 5.78 51.05
CA SER A 7 -38.81 7.12 50.72
C SER A 7 -37.58 6.97 49.82
N ILE A 8 -37.84 6.70 48.54
CA ILE A 8 -36.83 6.83 47.50
C ILE A 8 -36.59 8.33 47.39
N ASP A 9 -35.40 8.72 47.81
CA ASP A 9 -34.92 10.09 47.77
C ASP A 9 -35.06 10.61 46.33
N ILE A 10 -35.64 11.80 46.20
CA ILE A 10 -35.84 12.49 44.91
C ILE A 10 -34.50 12.61 44.17
N LEU A 11 -33.38 12.73 44.90
CA LEU A 11 -32.03 12.71 44.33
C LEU A 11 -31.68 11.40 43.59
N THR A 12 -32.11 10.25 44.09
CA THR A 12 -31.80 8.95 43.46
C THR A 12 -32.53 8.78 42.14
N VAL A 13 -33.78 9.26 42.03
CA VAL A 13 -34.55 9.23 40.78
C VAL A 13 -33.98 10.23 39.77
N MET A 14 -33.51 11.40 40.23
CA MET A 14 -32.84 12.37 39.36
C MET A 14 -31.51 11.82 38.81
N ASN A 15 -30.72 11.13 39.63
CA ASN A 15 -29.46 10.52 39.20
C ASN A 15 -29.66 9.39 38.18
N LEU A 16 -30.71 8.57 38.32
CA LEU A 16 -31.04 7.53 37.34
C LEU A 16 -31.50 8.11 36.00
N LYS A 17 -32.29 9.20 36.02
CA LYS A 17 -32.64 9.92 34.78
C LYS A 17 -31.41 10.56 34.14
N PHE A 18 -30.48 11.10 34.92
CA PHE A 18 -29.24 11.67 34.42
C PHE A 18 -28.33 10.59 33.81
N LEU A 19 -28.25 9.40 34.42
CA LEU A 19 -27.49 8.26 33.89
C LEU A 19 -28.09 7.73 32.57
N LEU A 20 -29.42 7.69 32.47
CA LEU A 20 -30.11 7.26 31.26
C LEU A 20 -29.97 8.28 30.12
N ILE A 21 -30.03 9.58 30.44
CA ILE A 21 -29.75 10.67 29.49
C ILE A 21 -28.27 10.63 29.08
N TYR A 22 -27.34 10.36 29.99
CA TYR A 22 -25.92 10.19 29.67
C TYR A 22 -25.67 8.96 28.76
N PHE A 23 -26.38 7.85 28.99
CA PHE A 23 -26.34 6.68 28.11
C PHE A 23 -26.99 6.94 26.74
N LEU A 24 -28.08 7.71 26.68
CA LEU A 24 -28.70 8.13 25.42
C LEU A 24 -27.82 9.14 24.68
N VAL A 25 -27.17 10.06 25.38
CA VAL A 25 -26.22 11.01 24.79
C VAL A 25 -24.97 10.28 24.30
N LEU A 26 -24.46 9.25 24.98
CA LEU A 26 -23.38 8.38 24.47
C LEU A 26 -23.83 7.51 23.28
N ASN A 27 -25.06 6.99 23.27
CA ASN A 27 -25.57 6.20 22.15
C ASN A 27 -25.94 7.06 20.92
N VAL A 28 -26.36 8.31 21.12
CA VAL A 28 -26.64 9.26 20.04
C VAL A 28 -25.35 9.97 19.58
N SER A 29 -24.35 10.13 20.45
CA SER A 29 -23.02 10.60 20.03
C SER A 29 -22.25 9.53 19.23
N PHE A 30 -22.59 8.24 19.40
CA PHE A 30 -22.18 7.16 18.50
C PHE A 30 -22.95 7.15 17.15
N GLN A 31 -23.97 7.99 16.98
CA GLN A 31 -24.59 8.30 15.68
C GLN A 31 -23.99 9.54 15.00
N VAL A 32 -22.98 10.17 15.59
CA VAL A 32 -22.05 10.96 14.79
C VAL A 32 -21.16 9.96 14.08
N PHE A 33 -21.64 9.50 12.91
CA PHE A 33 -20.72 9.25 11.81
C PHE A 33 -19.82 10.48 11.77
N ALA A 34 -18.59 10.33 12.28
CA ALA A 34 -17.52 11.19 11.84
C ALA A 34 -17.40 10.88 10.35
N VAL A 35 -18.25 11.54 9.55
CA VAL A 35 -17.98 11.86 8.16
C VAL A 35 -16.52 12.28 8.22
N CYS A 36 -15.66 11.55 7.49
CA CYS A 36 -14.29 12.00 7.29
C CYS A 36 -14.37 13.52 7.12
N PRO A 37 -13.65 14.31 7.93
CA PRO A 37 -13.59 15.73 7.65
C PRO A 37 -12.87 15.84 6.30
N THR A 38 -13.64 15.76 5.23
CA THR A 38 -13.31 16.38 3.97
C THR A 38 -13.40 17.86 4.29
N ASP A 39 -12.37 18.62 3.95
CA ASP A 39 -12.32 20.06 4.22
C ASP A 39 -13.52 20.81 3.58
N ASN A 40 -14.30 20.14 2.73
CA ASN A 40 -15.64 20.48 2.31
C ASN A 40 -16.63 19.34 2.62
N PRO A 41 -17.52 19.45 3.62
CA PRO A 41 -18.58 18.47 3.81
C PRO A 41 -19.53 18.53 2.61
N VAL A 42 -19.61 17.44 1.86
CA VAL A 42 -20.56 17.33 0.74
C VAL A 42 -21.98 17.49 1.29
N ASN A 43 -22.71 18.51 0.83
CA ASN A 43 -24.10 18.67 1.22
C ASN A 43 -24.92 17.51 0.66
N MET A 44 -25.21 16.53 1.52
CA MET A 44 -25.93 15.30 1.19
C MET A 44 -27.32 15.55 0.59
N ASN A 45 -27.90 16.75 0.73
CA ASN A 45 -29.20 17.10 0.15
C ASN A 45 -29.11 17.43 -1.35
N ASN A 46 -27.92 17.72 -1.86
CA ASN A 46 -27.68 18.03 -3.28
C ASN A 46 -27.16 16.82 -4.08
N LEU A 47 -27.14 15.64 -3.46
CA LEU A 47 -26.73 14.39 -4.09
C LEU A 47 -27.95 13.62 -4.59
N THR A 48 -27.81 13.01 -5.76
CA THR A 48 -28.72 11.97 -6.24
C THR A 48 -28.70 10.77 -5.28
N ILE A 49 -29.69 9.88 -5.38
CA ILE A 49 -29.73 8.67 -4.54
C ILE A 49 -28.46 7.83 -4.71
N LYS A 50 -27.96 7.66 -5.94
CA LYS A 50 -26.72 6.91 -6.21
C LYS A 50 -25.50 7.57 -5.57
N GLU A 51 -25.34 8.88 -5.72
CA GLU A 51 -24.23 9.61 -5.10
C GLU A 51 -24.30 9.54 -3.57
N ARG A 52 -25.50 9.66 -3.00
CA ARG A 52 -25.72 9.54 -1.56
C ARG A 52 -25.34 8.14 -1.06
N SER A 53 -25.79 7.09 -1.74
CA SER A 53 -25.44 5.70 -1.42
C SER A 53 -23.94 5.45 -1.53
N MET A 54 -23.28 5.97 -2.56
CA MET A 54 -21.82 5.83 -2.72
C MET A 54 -21.06 6.57 -1.64
N GLN A 55 -21.48 7.78 -1.27
CA GLN A 55 -20.88 8.52 -0.15
C GLN A 55 -21.00 7.76 1.17
N LEU A 56 -22.17 7.17 1.44
CA LEU A 56 -22.40 6.35 2.63
C LEU A 56 -21.57 5.06 2.59
N ALA A 57 -21.48 4.40 1.43
CA ALA A 57 -20.66 3.23 1.22
C ALA A 57 -19.17 3.50 1.45
N TYR A 58 -18.66 4.61 0.90
CA TYR A 58 -17.30 5.09 1.13
C TYR A 58 -17.05 5.34 2.62
N ASN A 59 -17.93 6.07 3.31
CA ASN A 59 -17.78 6.33 4.75
C ASN A 59 -17.78 5.03 5.57
N ARG A 60 -18.59 4.04 5.16
CA ARG A 60 -18.62 2.72 5.79
C ARG A 60 -17.35 1.92 5.51
N LEU A 61 -16.78 2.01 4.31
CA LEU A 61 -15.49 1.39 3.98
C LEU A 61 -14.35 2.01 4.79
N VAL A 62 -14.28 3.34 4.87
CA VAL A 62 -13.34 4.06 5.75
C VAL A 62 -13.48 3.54 7.19
N SER A 63 -14.70 3.48 7.72
CA SER A 63 -14.96 3.04 9.10
C SER A 63 -14.57 1.57 9.31
N TRP A 64 -14.79 0.73 8.31
CA TRP A 64 -14.40 -0.67 8.35
C TRP A 64 -12.87 -0.81 8.38
N VAL A 65 -12.14 -0.12 7.50
CA VAL A 65 -10.67 -0.12 7.48
C VAL A 65 -10.10 0.45 8.78
N ARG A 66 -10.70 1.54 9.27
CA ARG A 66 -10.37 2.15 10.55
C ARG A 66 -10.46 1.12 11.69
N ASN A 67 -11.58 0.40 11.78
CA ASN A 67 -11.75 -0.64 12.80
C ASN A 67 -10.75 -1.79 12.65
N ARG A 68 -10.40 -2.19 11.42
CA ARG A 68 -9.35 -3.21 11.18
C ARG A 68 -7.97 -2.75 11.62
N SER A 69 -7.69 -1.47 11.47
CA SER A 69 -6.41 -0.88 11.83
C SER A 69 -6.14 -0.88 13.35
N ARG A 70 -7.18 -1.04 14.18
CA ARG A 70 -7.03 -1.26 15.63
C ARG A 70 -6.30 -2.55 15.96
N GLY A 71 -6.40 -3.56 15.10
CA GLY A 71 -5.77 -4.85 15.30
C GLY A 71 -4.25 -4.85 15.12
N PHE A 72 -3.67 -3.77 14.56
CA PHE A 72 -2.22 -3.70 14.39
C PHE A 72 -1.50 -3.59 15.73
N SER A 73 -0.39 -4.31 15.84
CA SER A 73 0.48 -4.25 17.02
C SER A 73 0.96 -2.82 17.28
N ASN A 74 1.21 -2.46 18.53
CA ASN A 74 1.84 -1.17 18.88
C ASN A 74 3.27 -1.03 18.34
N ASN A 75 3.89 -2.15 17.92
CA ASN A 75 5.22 -2.15 17.31
C ASN A 75 5.18 -1.98 15.78
N THR A 76 3.99 -1.91 15.19
CA THR A 76 3.79 -1.64 13.76
C THR A 76 4.17 -0.20 13.48
N SER A 77 5.21 0.04 12.69
CA SER A 77 5.69 1.39 12.35
C SER A 77 5.37 1.79 10.90
N LEU A 78 5.11 0.81 10.04
CA LEU A 78 4.84 0.97 8.62
C LEU A 78 3.79 -0.05 8.19
N ILE A 79 2.87 0.39 7.34
CA ILE A 79 1.98 -0.49 6.60
C ILE A 79 2.09 -0.16 5.12
N PHE A 80 2.35 -1.18 4.32
CA PHE A 80 2.12 -1.12 2.90
C PHE A 80 0.60 -1.07 2.67
N GLY A 81 0.13 -0.01 2.03
CA GLY A 81 -1.23 0.13 1.56
C GLY A 81 -1.49 -0.78 0.36
N PRO A 82 -2.76 -0.94 -0.06
CA PRO A 82 -3.12 -1.76 -1.19
C PRO A 82 -2.48 -1.11 -2.40
N SER A 83 -2.17 -1.94 -3.39
CA SER A 83 -1.70 -1.45 -4.67
C SER A 83 -2.71 -0.47 -5.25
N ILE A 84 -2.29 0.78 -5.45
CA ILE A 84 -3.11 1.81 -6.09
C ILE A 84 -2.97 1.77 -7.62
N ASP A 85 -2.11 0.88 -8.12
CA ASP A 85 -1.88 0.59 -9.52
C ASP A 85 -2.66 -0.66 -9.97
N GLY A 86 -2.32 -1.20 -11.15
CA GLY A 86 -2.91 -2.40 -11.73
C GLY A 86 -2.45 -3.73 -11.13
N THR A 87 -1.55 -3.73 -10.13
CA THR A 87 -1.17 -4.94 -9.36
C THR A 87 -2.31 -5.33 -8.43
N TYR A 88 -3.37 -5.84 -9.05
CA TYR A 88 -4.55 -6.32 -8.36
C TYR A 88 -4.26 -7.71 -7.82
N PHE A 89 -4.10 -7.81 -6.51
CA PHE A 89 -4.16 -9.10 -5.84
C PHE A 89 -5.59 -9.64 -5.93
N PHE A 90 -5.87 -10.46 -6.96
CA PHE A 90 -7.07 -11.29 -7.13
C PHE A 90 -7.15 -12.43 -6.10
N ARG A 91 -6.70 -12.20 -4.86
CA ARG A 91 -6.68 -13.24 -3.84
C ARG A 91 -8.00 -13.15 -3.08
N LEU A 92 -8.98 -14.00 -3.40
CA LEU A 92 -10.05 -14.37 -2.47
C LEU A 92 -9.71 -15.76 -1.90
N GLY A 93 -9.45 -15.86 -0.59
CA GLY A 93 -9.12 -17.15 0.05
C GLY A 93 -7.88 -17.84 -0.54
N GLU A 94 -7.90 -19.18 -0.63
CA GLU A 94 -6.85 -20.03 -1.21
C GLU A 94 -6.69 -19.88 -2.74
N HIS A 95 -7.58 -19.18 -3.44
CA HIS A 95 -7.50 -19.01 -4.91
C HIS A 95 -6.37 -18.08 -5.38
N GLY A 96 -5.64 -17.47 -4.44
CA GLY A 96 -4.39 -16.75 -4.70
C GLY A 96 -3.15 -17.46 -4.15
N ASP A 97 -3.32 -18.64 -3.57
CA ASP A 97 -2.26 -19.53 -3.14
C ASP A 97 -2.34 -20.74 -4.09
N ASP A 98 -1.96 -20.53 -5.34
CA ASP A 98 -1.51 -21.64 -6.14
C ASP A 98 -0.41 -22.30 -5.31
N GLY A 99 -0.73 -23.45 -4.69
CA GLY A 99 0.12 -24.26 -3.81
C GLY A 99 1.41 -24.76 -4.46
N ARG A 100 1.94 -24.00 -5.41
CA ARG A 100 3.16 -24.10 -6.20
C ARG A 100 4.17 -23.01 -5.87
N TYR A 101 3.82 -21.95 -5.12
CA TYR A 101 4.84 -21.00 -4.62
C TYR A 101 5.72 -21.58 -3.50
N ALA A 102 5.26 -22.62 -2.80
CA ALA A 102 5.97 -23.13 -1.63
C ALA A 102 7.13 -24.11 -1.94
N ASN A 103 7.28 -24.66 -3.15
CA ASN A 103 8.37 -25.61 -3.45
C ASN A 103 8.75 -25.67 -4.94
N GLY A 104 9.70 -24.84 -5.36
CA GLY A 104 10.67 -25.16 -6.43
C GLY A 104 10.13 -25.34 -7.85
N GLY A 105 10.22 -24.27 -8.66
CA GLY A 105 10.15 -24.33 -10.12
C GLY A 105 8.73 -24.24 -10.69
N LEU A 106 8.31 -23.04 -11.10
CA LEU A 106 7.04 -22.85 -11.80
C LEU A 106 7.18 -23.18 -13.29
N ASP A 107 6.43 -24.19 -13.70
CA ASP A 107 6.14 -24.58 -15.07
C ASP A 107 5.30 -23.50 -15.80
N VAL A 108 5.60 -23.25 -17.08
CA VAL A 108 4.96 -22.24 -17.95
C VAL A 108 3.42 -22.42 -18.01
N SER A 109 2.93 -23.63 -17.72
CA SER A 109 1.51 -23.98 -17.59
C SER A 109 0.73 -23.20 -16.51
N ILE A 110 1.42 -22.53 -15.56
CA ILE A 110 0.79 -21.76 -14.48
C ILE A 110 0.47 -20.33 -14.92
N GLY A 111 1.30 -19.72 -15.77
CA GLY A 111 1.02 -18.38 -16.33
C GLY A 111 -0.29 -18.39 -17.13
N GLU A 112 -0.51 -19.43 -17.93
CA GLU A 112 -1.78 -19.66 -18.62
C GLU A 112 -2.94 -19.91 -17.66
N SER A 113 -2.68 -20.53 -16.49
CA SER A 113 -3.71 -20.80 -15.47
C SER A 113 -4.10 -19.54 -14.69
N ILE A 114 -3.15 -18.67 -14.33
CA ILE A 114 -3.41 -17.38 -13.68
C ILE A 114 -4.10 -16.44 -14.65
N GLN A 115 -3.62 -16.34 -15.90
CA GLN A 115 -4.26 -15.52 -16.92
C GLN A 115 -5.68 -16.01 -17.21
N ARG A 116 -5.92 -17.33 -17.25
CA ARG A 116 -7.26 -17.90 -17.39
C ARG A 116 -8.15 -17.63 -16.18
N LEU A 117 -7.67 -17.88 -14.95
CA LEU A 117 -8.43 -17.59 -13.73
C LEU A 117 -8.80 -16.11 -13.64
N LYS A 118 -7.87 -15.24 -14.00
CA LYS A 118 -8.09 -13.80 -14.12
C LYS A 118 -9.12 -13.47 -15.20
N GLU A 119 -9.02 -14.05 -16.40
CA GLU A 119 -10.02 -13.86 -17.45
C GLU A 119 -11.40 -14.34 -17.00
N GLU A 120 -11.47 -15.45 -16.26
CA GLU A 120 -12.68 -15.95 -15.63
C GLU A 120 -13.22 -14.96 -14.58
N LEU A 121 -12.38 -14.47 -13.67
CA LEU A 121 -12.74 -13.50 -12.63
C LEU A 121 -13.16 -12.14 -13.24
N LEU A 122 -12.48 -11.66 -14.27
CA LEU A 122 -12.87 -10.45 -15.00
C LEU A 122 -14.15 -10.67 -15.80
N ALA A 123 -14.36 -11.86 -16.37
CA ALA A 123 -15.58 -12.21 -17.07
C ALA A 123 -16.80 -12.28 -16.13
N THR A 124 -16.59 -12.54 -14.83
CA THR A 124 -17.67 -12.39 -13.83
C THR A 124 -18.10 -10.94 -13.63
N GLY A 125 -17.25 -9.97 -14.00
CA GLY A 125 -17.45 -8.55 -13.77
C GLY A 125 -17.45 -8.08 -12.32
N LEU A 126 -17.18 -8.99 -11.39
CA LEU A 126 -17.09 -8.72 -9.96
C LEU A 126 -15.83 -7.92 -9.61
N PHE A 127 -14.81 -7.99 -10.45
CA PHE A 127 -13.59 -7.22 -10.32
C PHE A 127 -13.53 -6.18 -11.44
N PRO A 128 -13.24 -4.91 -11.13
CA PRO A 128 -13.11 -3.88 -12.15
C PRO A 128 -11.91 -4.15 -13.04
N LYS A 129 -11.96 -3.62 -14.27
CA LYS A 129 -10.75 -3.39 -15.06
C LYS A 129 -9.82 -2.41 -14.31
N TYR A 130 -8.53 -2.43 -14.62
CA TYR A 130 -7.50 -1.75 -13.82
C TYR A 130 -7.69 -0.24 -13.72
N GLN A 131 -7.27 0.31 -12.57
CA GLN A 131 -7.18 1.75 -12.33
C GLN A 131 -8.46 2.52 -12.66
N THR A 132 -9.60 1.95 -12.29
CA THR A 132 -10.89 2.62 -12.39
C THR A 132 -11.06 3.64 -11.28
N GLU A 133 -11.99 4.57 -11.47
CA GLU A 133 -12.40 5.52 -10.44
C GLU A 133 -12.87 4.81 -9.17
N GLU A 134 -13.42 3.60 -9.31
CA GLU A 134 -13.78 2.71 -8.23
C GLU A 134 -12.57 2.23 -7.41
N SER A 135 -11.52 1.71 -8.07
CA SER A 135 -10.32 1.23 -7.40
C SER A 135 -9.57 2.35 -6.69
N MET A 136 -9.57 3.55 -7.28
CA MET A 136 -9.04 4.76 -6.64
C MET A 136 -9.83 5.10 -5.38
N LEU A 137 -11.17 5.09 -5.44
CA LEU A 137 -12.01 5.41 -4.29
C LEU A 137 -11.80 4.42 -3.13
N ALA A 138 -11.68 3.12 -3.43
CA ALA A 138 -11.38 2.10 -2.43
C ALA A 138 -9.99 2.31 -1.79
N SER A 139 -8.98 2.63 -2.60
CA SER A 139 -7.63 2.95 -2.13
C SER A 139 -7.60 4.19 -1.22
N PHE A 140 -8.36 5.23 -1.56
CA PHE A 140 -8.49 6.43 -0.72
C PHE A 140 -9.20 6.12 0.60
N ALA A 141 -10.26 5.30 0.56
CA ALA A 141 -10.96 4.88 1.76
C ALA A 141 -10.02 4.13 2.71
N ASN A 142 -9.17 3.26 2.15
CA ASN A 142 -8.18 2.53 2.92
C ASN A 142 -7.15 3.45 3.58
N ASN A 143 -6.57 4.35 2.80
CA ASN A 143 -5.56 5.27 3.30
C ASN A 143 -6.14 6.22 4.38
N ALA A 144 -7.34 6.76 4.15
CA ALA A 144 -8.05 7.61 5.12
C ALA A 144 -8.42 6.86 6.40
N GLY A 145 -9.00 5.66 6.28
CA GLY A 145 -9.39 4.85 7.45
C GLY A 145 -8.21 4.53 8.36
N ARG A 146 -7.05 4.22 7.77
CA ARG A 146 -5.80 3.95 8.51
C ARG A 146 -5.25 5.20 9.17
N ALA A 147 -5.18 6.32 8.43
CA ALA A 147 -4.69 7.59 8.94
C ALA A 147 -5.51 8.08 10.14
N LEU A 148 -6.83 7.89 10.10
CA LEU A 148 -7.74 8.29 11.15
C LEU A 148 -7.65 7.43 12.42
N GLU A 149 -7.30 6.14 12.30
CA GLU A 149 -7.17 5.27 13.47
C GLU A 149 -5.76 5.29 14.06
N ARG A 150 -4.74 5.19 13.20
CA ARG A 150 -3.35 4.93 13.55
C ARG A 150 -2.43 5.96 12.86
N PRO A 151 -2.58 7.27 13.13
CA PRO A 151 -1.77 8.31 12.48
C PRO A 151 -0.26 8.19 12.75
N GLU A 152 0.13 7.46 13.80
CA GLU A 152 1.52 7.17 14.13
C GLU A 152 2.14 6.07 13.24
N ILE A 153 1.31 5.25 12.59
CA ILE A 153 1.78 4.22 11.67
C ILE A 153 1.91 4.82 10.28
N LYS A 154 3.12 4.76 9.71
CA LYS A 154 3.37 5.24 8.36
C LYS A 154 2.63 4.40 7.33
N ARG A 155 2.08 5.04 6.31
CA ARG A 155 1.34 4.39 5.21
C ARG A 155 2.14 4.47 3.93
N CYS A 156 2.32 3.36 3.23
CA CYS A 156 3.07 3.30 1.98
C CYS A 156 2.16 3.00 0.79
N ALA A 157 2.02 3.94 -0.16
CA ALA A 157 1.31 3.65 -1.40
C ALA A 157 2.26 3.03 -2.43
N LYS A 158 1.75 2.12 -3.26
CA LYS A 158 2.57 1.33 -4.18
C LYS A 158 1.81 0.88 -5.43
N HIS A 159 2.49 0.53 -6.50
CA HIS A 159 3.92 0.72 -6.79
C HIS A 159 4.07 1.90 -7.74
N PHE A 160 4.80 2.94 -7.37
CA PHE A 160 5.02 4.12 -8.22
C PHE A 160 5.97 3.79 -9.38
N PRO A 161 5.74 4.29 -10.61
CA PRO A 161 4.71 5.25 -11.06
C PRO A 161 3.36 4.62 -11.47
N GLY A 162 3.14 3.35 -11.16
CA GLY A 162 1.95 2.59 -11.53
C GLY A 162 2.14 1.85 -12.85
N GLY A 163 1.29 0.85 -13.05
CA GLY A 163 1.28 -0.04 -14.20
C GLY A 163 -0.10 -0.65 -14.37
N ASP A 164 -0.29 -1.40 -15.46
CA ASP A 164 -1.38 -2.36 -15.56
C ASP A 164 -1.02 -3.65 -14.81
N GLU A 165 -1.77 -4.74 -15.05
CA GLU A 165 -1.52 -6.04 -14.41
C GLU A 165 -0.11 -6.60 -14.63
N THR A 166 0.53 -6.23 -15.73
CA THR A 166 1.80 -6.85 -16.14
C THR A 166 2.91 -6.43 -15.19
N LEU A 167 2.69 -5.35 -14.43
CA LEU A 167 3.59 -4.93 -13.36
C LEU A 167 3.79 -6.04 -12.30
N GLU A 168 2.80 -6.90 -12.06
CA GLU A 168 2.92 -8.06 -11.16
C GLU A 168 3.97 -9.06 -11.68
N PHE A 169 4.13 -9.16 -13.00
CA PHE A 169 5.12 -10.06 -13.62
C PHE A 169 6.56 -9.62 -13.40
N THR A 170 6.79 -8.44 -12.81
CA THR A 170 8.13 -8.04 -12.39
C THR A 170 8.74 -8.96 -11.33
N GLU A 171 7.94 -9.79 -10.65
CA GLU A 171 8.43 -10.92 -9.85
C GLU A 171 9.29 -11.90 -10.64
N LYS A 172 9.11 -11.98 -11.96
CA LYS A 172 9.70 -13.00 -12.83
C LYS A 172 10.49 -12.44 -13.99
N GLU A 173 10.03 -11.36 -14.62
CA GLU A 173 10.62 -10.83 -15.86
C GLU A 173 10.61 -9.31 -15.94
N LYS A 174 11.49 -8.76 -16.78
CA LYS A 174 11.53 -7.31 -17.03
C LYS A 174 10.29 -6.87 -17.81
N ILE A 175 9.64 -5.83 -17.30
CA ILE A 175 8.47 -5.20 -17.93
C ILE A 175 8.83 -3.77 -18.35
N HIS A 176 8.31 -3.35 -19.50
CA HIS A 176 8.50 -2.00 -20.04
C HIS A 176 7.17 -1.35 -20.44
N PHE A 177 6.90 -0.18 -19.88
CA PHE A 177 5.77 0.66 -20.26
C PHE A 177 6.25 1.81 -21.15
N GLY A 178 5.98 1.70 -22.46
CA GLY A 178 6.50 2.65 -23.45
C GLY A 178 5.52 3.73 -23.91
N ASN A 179 4.21 3.60 -23.66
CA ASN A 179 3.20 4.53 -24.17
C ASN A 179 2.95 5.68 -23.17
N PRO A 180 3.30 6.94 -23.50
CA PRO A 180 3.18 8.05 -22.56
C PRO A 180 1.77 8.35 -22.09
N LYS A 181 0.77 8.19 -22.97
CA LYS A 181 -0.65 8.43 -22.62
C LYS A 181 -1.13 7.40 -21.60
N THR A 182 -0.68 6.17 -21.75
CA THR A 182 -0.99 5.09 -20.81
C THR A 182 -0.31 5.33 -19.46
N ILE A 183 0.97 5.71 -19.46
CA ILE A 183 1.72 6.03 -18.24
C ILE A 183 1.08 7.20 -17.48
N GLU A 184 0.61 8.23 -18.18
CA GLU A 184 -0.09 9.36 -17.55
C GLU A 184 -1.35 8.92 -16.80
N ASN A 185 -2.10 7.97 -17.35
CA ASN A 185 -3.24 7.36 -16.64
C ASN A 185 -2.77 6.61 -15.38
N TYR A 186 -1.63 5.91 -15.46
CA TYR A 186 -1.06 5.15 -14.34
C TYR A 186 -0.59 6.05 -13.19
N LEU A 187 -0.18 7.28 -13.52
CA LEU A 187 0.20 8.30 -12.55
C LEU A 187 -0.98 8.93 -11.82
N GLN A 188 -2.16 8.96 -12.44
CA GLN A 188 -3.30 9.69 -11.93
C GLN A 188 -3.71 9.27 -10.50
N PRO A 189 -3.78 7.98 -10.13
CA PRO A 189 -4.03 7.57 -8.74
C PRO A 189 -3.01 8.13 -7.74
N PHE A 190 -1.73 8.21 -8.12
CA PHE A 190 -0.67 8.76 -7.27
C PHE A 190 -0.80 10.28 -7.12
N LYS A 191 -1.08 11.01 -8.20
CA LYS A 191 -1.33 12.46 -8.13
C LYS A 191 -2.46 12.76 -7.14
N LEU A 192 -3.57 12.05 -7.29
CA LEU A 192 -4.76 12.26 -6.46
C LEU A 192 -4.55 11.86 -5.00
N ILE A 193 -3.86 10.75 -4.70
CA ILE A 193 -3.64 10.35 -3.30
C ILE A 193 -2.66 11.28 -2.59
N LEU A 194 -1.72 11.88 -3.31
CA LEU A 194 -0.76 12.85 -2.79
C LEU A 194 -1.41 14.23 -2.53
N ASP A 195 -2.36 14.63 -3.37
CA ASP A 195 -3.13 15.88 -3.20
C ASP A 195 -4.29 15.74 -2.20
N GLY A 196 -4.63 14.52 -1.79
CA GLY A 196 -5.72 14.21 -0.86
C GLY A 196 -5.47 14.68 0.58
N SER A 197 -6.52 14.64 1.41
CA SER A 197 -6.45 15.06 2.83
C SER A 197 -5.55 14.20 3.72
N TYR A 198 -5.21 12.98 3.27
CA TYR A 198 -4.42 12.03 4.03
C TYR A 198 -3.29 11.45 3.17
N PRO A 199 -2.35 12.24 2.64
CA PRO A 199 -1.31 11.72 1.75
C PRO A 199 -0.52 10.59 2.43
N PRO A 200 -0.04 9.59 1.68
CA PRO A 200 0.78 8.52 2.23
C PRO A 200 2.10 9.08 2.77
N ASP A 201 2.63 8.44 3.80
CA ASP A 201 3.92 8.80 4.42
C ASP A 201 5.11 8.25 3.61
N CYS A 202 4.84 7.21 2.82
CA CYS A 202 5.82 6.46 2.07
C CYS A 202 5.30 6.16 0.65
N ILE A 203 6.21 6.03 -0.31
CA ILE A 203 5.94 5.54 -1.66
C ILE A 203 6.91 4.41 -1.95
N MET A 204 6.41 3.28 -2.42
CA MET A 204 7.23 2.17 -2.91
C MET A 204 7.30 2.23 -4.44
N MET A 205 8.52 2.16 -4.97
CA MET A 205 8.84 2.23 -6.40
C MET A 205 8.83 0.82 -6.99
N GLY A 206 8.11 0.62 -8.10
CA GLY A 206 8.09 -0.68 -8.78
C GLY A 206 9.39 -1.05 -9.50
N HIS A 207 9.39 -2.18 -10.18
CA HIS A 207 10.57 -2.72 -10.88
C HIS A 207 10.45 -2.77 -12.40
N ALA A 208 9.35 -2.25 -12.96
CA ALA A 208 9.23 -2.02 -14.39
C ALA A 208 10.10 -0.83 -14.85
N THR A 209 10.38 -0.79 -16.14
CA THR A 209 10.98 0.35 -16.84
C THR A 209 9.90 1.15 -17.56
N TYR A 210 10.17 2.43 -17.81
CA TYR A 210 9.18 3.36 -18.35
C TYR A 210 9.79 4.22 -19.45
N SER A 211 8.97 4.67 -20.39
CA SER A 211 9.35 5.76 -21.26
C SER A 211 9.60 7.04 -20.45
N ARG A 212 10.52 7.88 -20.91
CA ARG A 212 10.87 9.16 -20.29
C ARG A 212 9.71 10.14 -20.21
N ILE A 213 8.77 10.07 -21.17
CA ILE A 213 7.56 10.89 -21.18
C ILE A 213 6.48 10.08 -20.45
N PRO A 214 5.77 10.65 -19.45
CA PRO A 214 5.51 12.07 -19.19
C PRO A 214 6.37 12.73 -18.09
N PHE A 215 7.46 12.12 -17.65
CA PHE A 215 8.21 12.56 -16.46
C PHE A 215 9.09 13.80 -16.67
N ASP A 216 9.19 14.31 -17.89
CA ASP A 216 10.14 15.36 -18.31
C ASP A 216 11.58 15.16 -17.80
N ALA A 217 11.99 13.89 -17.66
CA ALA A 217 13.30 13.54 -17.14
C ALA A 217 14.40 13.73 -18.21
N GLU A 218 15.66 13.84 -17.81
CA GLU A 218 16.77 13.82 -18.78
C GLU A 218 16.85 12.47 -19.51
N GLU A 219 17.30 12.47 -20.77
CA GLU A 219 17.48 11.21 -21.53
C GLU A 219 18.51 10.29 -20.86
N LEU A 220 19.56 10.88 -20.32
CA LEU A 220 20.65 10.21 -19.66
C LEU A 220 20.69 10.58 -18.18
N GLN A 221 20.59 9.58 -17.32
CA GLN A 221 20.64 9.70 -15.87
C GLN A 221 22.07 9.55 -15.37
N ASP A 222 22.54 10.50 -14.56
CA ASP A 222 23.86 10.44 -13.93
C ASP A 222 23.84 9.49 -12.72
N MET A 223 24.49 8.34 -12.88
CA MET A 223 24.68 7.35 -11.83
C MET A 223 26.09 7.46 -11.23
N GLY A 224 26.70 8.63 -11.28
CA GLY A 224 27.97 8.93 -10.61
C GLY A 224 29.20 8.30 -11.27
N PRO A 225 30.38 8.44 -10.64
CA PRO A 225 31.65 8.12 -11.27
C PRO A 225 31.85 6.63 -11.58
N LEU A 226 31.13 5.72 -10.90
CA LEU A 226 31.28 4.28 -11.13
C LEU A 226 30.60 3.81 -12.42
N PHE A 227 29.42 4.35 -12.75
CA PHE A 227 28.61 3.88 -13.88
C PHE A 227 28.32 4.95 -14.95
N GLY A 228 28.66 6.21 -14.66
CA GLY A 228 28.46 7.34 -15.54
C GLY A 228 27.00 7.56 -15.90
N LYS A 229 26.76 7.91 -17.16
CA LYS A 229 25.42 8.20 -17.69
C LYS A 229 24.75 6.94 -18.25
N ILE A 230 23.49 6.73 -17.87
CA ILE A 230 22.67 5.59 -18.30
C ILE A 230 21.34 6.09 -18.87
N PRO A 231 20.85 5.56 -20.00
CA PRO A 231 19.55 5.94 -20.53
C PRO A 231 18.41 5.72 -19.53
N PHE A 232 17.52 6.70 -19.41
CA PHE A 232 16.36 6.66 -18.49
C PHE A 232 15.56 5.36 -18.63
N GLU A 233 15.25 4.96 -19.87
CA GLU A 233 14.37 3.82 -20.15
C GLU A 233 15.02 2.46 -19.86
N LYS A 234 16.34 2.43 -19.58
CA LYS A 234 17.05 1.22 -19.16
C LYS A 234 17.04 1.01 -17.65
N LEU A 235 16.65 2.02 -16.86
CA LEU A 235 16.65 1.93 -15.40
C LEU A 235 15.25 1.52 -14.89
N PRO A 236 15.16 0.44 -14.07
CA PRO A 236 13.94 0.12 -13.34
C PRO A 236 13.49 1.30 -12.47
N ALA A 237 12.19 1.44 -12.22
CA ALA A 237 11.66 2.58 -11.46
C ALA A 237 12.30 2.77 -10.07
N SER A 238 12.55 1.67 -9.36
CA SER A 238 13.27 1.66 -8.08
C SER A 238 14.74 2.13 -8.14
N LEU A 239 15.33 2.21 -9.33
CA LEU A 239 16.73 2.60 -9.56
C LEU A 239 16.86 3.81 -10.49
N ASN A 240 15.76 4.49 -10.81
CA ASN A 240 15.73 5.59 -11.77
C ASN A 240 15.63 6.96 -11.08
N PRO A 241 16.71 7.77 -11.04
CA PRO A 241 16.67 9.09 -10.40
C PRO A 241 15.74 10.09 -11.08
N GLY A 242 15.43 9.93 -12.36
CA GLY A 242 14.48 10.79 -13.05
C GLY A 242 13.06 10.61 -12.49
N LEU A 243 12.69 9.38 -12.12
CA LEU A 243 11.39 9.09 -11.52
C LEU A 243 11.28 9.58 -10.08
N THR A 244 12.34 9.43 -9.28
CA THR A 244 12.33 10.00 -7.93
C THR A 244 12.37 11.52 -7.94
N LYS A 245 13.10 12.13 -8.88
CA LYS A 245 13.06 13.58 -9.11
C LYS A 245 11.64 14.04 -9.44
N TYR A 246 10.97 13.40 -10.38
CA TYR A 246 9.58 13.70 -10.72
C TYR A 246 8.66 13.59 -9.48
N LEU A 247 8.76 12.52 -8.71
CA LEU A 247 7.97 12.34 -7.49
C LEU A 247 8.22 13.44 -6.44
N ARG A 248 9.47 13.91 -6.30
CA ARG A 248 9.86 14.93 -5.32
C ARG A 248 9.54 16.36 -5.76
N GLU A 249 9.88 16.70 -6.99
CA GLU A 249 9.85 18.07 -7.51
C GLU A 249 8.50 18.39 -8.14
N GLU A 250 8.01 17.53 -9.03
CA GLU A 250 6.75 17.76 -9.76
C GLU A 250 5.53 17.38 -8.90
N LEU A 251 5.56 16.22 -8.24
CA LEU A 251 4.45 15.78 -7.37
C LEU A 251 4.59 16.27 -5.92
N GLY A 252 5.68 16.95 -5.57
CA GLY A 252 5.86 17.55 -4.25
C GLY A 252 5.93 16.56 -3.08
N PHE A 253 6.19 15.27 -3.33
CA PHE A 253 6.20 14.25 -2.28
C PHE A 253 7.34 14.47 -1.29
N LYS A 254 7.02 14.54 0.01
CA LYS A 254 7.98 14.80 1.10
C LYS A 254 8.25 13.60 2.00
N GLY A 255 7.49 12.50 1.82
CA GLY A 255 7.62 11.28 2.60
C GLY A 255 8.86 10.45 2.26
N PHE A 256 8.86 9.16 2.59
CA PHE A 256 9.97 8.25 2.28
C PHE A 256 9.75 7.49 0.98
N ILE A 257 10.78 7.35 0.16
CA ILE A 257 10.76 6.51 -1.05
C ILE A 257 11.47 5.18 -0.73
N TYR A 258 10.76 4.10 -0.97
CA TYR A 258 11.22 2.72 -0.83
C TYR A 258 11.31 2.06 -2.21
N PRO A 259 12.22 1.12 -2.42
CA PRO A 259 12.12 0.19 -3.52
C PRO A 259 11.09 -0.89 -3.17
N ASP A 260 10.53 -1.51 -4.20
CA ASP A 260 9.95 -2.85 -4.06
C ASP A 260 11.05 -3.90 -3.78
N TRP A 261 10.69 -5.17 -3.61
CA TRP A 261 11.65 -6.21 -3.25
C TRP A 261 12.70 -6.47 -4.32
N TYR A 262 13.97 -6.29 -3.95
CA TYR A 262 15.08 -6.53 -4.87
C TYR A 262 15.31 -8.00 -5.25
N ASP A 263 14.70 -8.95 -4.53
CA ASP A 263 14.71 -10.39 -4.84
C ASP A 263 13.57 -10.76 -5.81
N MET A 264 13.38 -9.91 -6.83
CA MET A 264 12.37 -10.09 -7.87
C MET A 264 13.06 -10.23 -9.22
N GLY A 265 12.54 -11.13 -10.06
CA GLY A 265 13.16 -11.52 -11.32
C GLY A 265 13.52 -10.36 -12.25
N ALA A 266 12.68 -9.31 -12.32
CA ALA A 266 12.99 -8.12 -13.12
C ALA A 266 14.29 -7.42 -12.69
N ILE A 267 14.48 -7.22 -11.37
CA ILE A 267 15.69 -6.57 -10.83
C ILE A 267 16.88 -7.50 -10.92
N GLU A 268 16.71 -8.79 -10.66
CA GLU A 268 17.80 -9.75 -10.79
C GLU A 268 18.35 -9.79 -12.22
N GLN A 269 17.48 -9.89 -13.21
CA GLN A 269 17.84 -9.86 -14.63
C GLN A 269 18.52 -8.55 -15.03
N PHE A 270 17.97 -7.41 -14.57
CA PHE A 270 18.60 -6.11 -14.80
C PHE A 270 20.02 -6.07 -14.22
N LEU A 271 20.21 -6.50 -12.97
CA LEU A 271 21.51 -6.48 -12.32
C LEU A 271 22.51 -7.41 -13.02
N ASP A 272 22.09 -8.59 -13.49
CA ASP A 272 22.95 -9.50 -14.25
C ASP A 272 23.45 -8.87 -15.55
N GLU A 273 22.55 -8.31 -16.34
CA GLU A 273 22.89 -7.63 -17.60
C GLU A 273 23.77 -6.39 -17.34
N PHE A 274 23.42 -5.60 -16.33
CA PHE A 274 24.12 -4.38 -15.99
C PHE A 274 25.55 -4.65 -15.52
N ILE A 275 25.74 -5.67 -14.69
CA ILE A 275 27.07 -6.08 -14.21
C ILE A 275 27.91 -6.62 -15.37
N ALA A 276 27.32 -7.43 -16.25
CA ALA A 276 27.99 -7.92 -17.43
C ALA A 276 28.45 -6.77 -18.37
N GLU A 277 27.64 -5.71 -18.52
CA GLU A 277 27.97 -4.57 -19.37
C GLU A 277 28.96 -3.58 -18.71
N ARG A 278 28.80 -3.29 -17.41
CA ARG A 278 29.40 -2.10 -16.77
C ARG A 278 30.02 -2.34 -15.40
N GLY A 279 29.75 -3.47 -14.78
CA GLY A 279 30.06 -3.73 -13.37
C GLY A 279 30.99 -4.92 -13.14
N ALA A 280 31.79 -5.32 -14.13
CA ALA A 280 32.62 -6.52 -14.04
C ALA A 280 33.47 -6.53 -12.76
N GLY A 281 33.27 -7.56 -11.92
CA GLY A 281 33.97 -7.72 -10.63
C GLY A 281 33.25 -7.12 -9.41
N LEU A 282 32.11 -6.45 -9.59
CA LEU A 282 31.29 -5.94 -8.49
C LEU A 282 30.20 -6.96 -8.10
N SER A 283 29.82 -6.99 -6.83
CA SER A 283 28.68 -7.79 -6.37
C SER A 283 27.35 -7.13 -6.74
N LYS A 284 26.30 -7.93 -6.96
CA LYS A 284 24.93 -7.42 -7.17
C LYS A 284 24.50 -6.44 -6.09
N THR A 285 24.82 -6.71 -4.84
CA THR A 285 24.39 -5.86 -3.73
C THR A 285 25.12 -4.54 -3.69
N LEU A 286 26.42 -4.51 -3.96
CA LEU A 286 27.15 -3.26 -4.07
C LEU A 286 26.57 -2.39 -5.19
N VAL A 287 26.36 -2.97 -6.37
CA VAL A 287 25.73 -2.29 -7.51
C VAL A 287 24.35 -1.75 -7.13
N LEU A 288 23.53 -2.57 -6.49
CA LEU A 288 22.18 -2.22 -6.06
C LEU A 288 22.14 -1.07 -5.07
N ILE A 289 22.93 -1.11 -3.99
CA ILE A 289 22.97 -0.02 -2.99
C ILE A 289 23.50 1.27 -3.64
N TYR A 290 24.52 1.15 -4.48
CA TYR A 290 25.08 2.28 -5.20
C TYR A 290 24.02 2.91 -6.12
N LEU A 291 23.38 2.14 -7.00
CA LEU A 291 22.33 2.64 -7.89
C LEU A 291 21.14 3.24 -7.09
N SER A 292 20.72 2.60 -6.00
CA SER A 292 19.66 3.11 -5.10
C SER A 292 20.02 4.48 -4.50
N THR A 293 21.29 4.66 -4.12
CA THR A 293 21.79 5.93 -3.60
C THR A 293 21.65 7.04 -4.64
N TYR A 294 22.02 6.77 -5.90
CA TYR A 294 21.90 7.76 -6.97
C TYR A 294 20.47 8.00 -7.39
N ALA A 295 19.63 6.96 -7.33
CA ALA A 295 18.20 7.08 -7.49
C ALA A 295 17.52 7.88 -6.36
N ASN A 296 18.24 8.33 -5.32
CA ASN A 296 17.69 9.05 -4.16
C ASN A 296 16.57 8.30 -3.44
N ILE A 297 16.71 6.97 -3.35
CA ILE A 297 15.89 6.11 -2.49
C ILE A 297 16.25 6.41 -1.03
N ASP A 298 15.25 6.59 -0.17
CA ASP A 298 15.48 6.98 1.24
C ASP A 298 15.66 5.78 2.17
N LYS A 299 15.20 4.58 1.77
CA LYS A 299 15.33 3.35 2.54
C LYS A 299 15.51 2.18 1.59
N PHE A 300 16.50 1.33 1.83
CA PHE A 300 16.76 0.12 1.06
C PHE A 300 16.70 -1.10 1.99
N VAL A 301 16.34 -2.26 1.42
CA VAL A 301 16.34 -3.54 2.12
C VAL A 301 17.38 -4.42 1.45
N VAL A 302 18.44 -4.79 2.18
CA VAL A 302 19.52 -5.63 1.64
C VAL A 302 19.95 -6.71 2.64
N THR A 303 20.24 -7.90 2.12
CA THR A 303 20.62 -9.09 2.88
C THR A 303 22.15 -9.26 2.96
N TYR A 304 22.89 -8.28 3.49
CA TYR A 304 24.38 -8.29 3.50
C TYR A 304 25.02 -7.91 4.83
N THR A 305 25.97 -8.72 5.33
CA THR A 305 26.67 -8.37 6.58
C THR A 305 27.37 -7.02 6.40
N HIS A 306 27.32 -6.18 7.42
CA HIS A 306 28.04 -4.91 7.44
C HIS A 306 29.53 -5.09 7.08
N ALA A 307 30.16 -6.14 7.61
CA ALA A 307 31.56 -6.47 7.32
C ALA A 307 31.81 -6.79 5.83
N LYS A 308 30.92 -7.54 5.18
CA LYS A 308 31.05 -7.87 3.75
C LYS A 308 30.85 -6.63 2.89
N LEU A 309 29.81 -5.84 3.16
CA LEU A 309 29.56 -4.60 2.43
C LEU A 309 30.72 -3.61 2.60
N LYS A 310 31.22 -3.43 3.82
CA LYS A 310 32.38 -2.58 4.09
C LYS A 310 33.60 -3.05 3.31
N SER A 311 33.90 -4.35 3.33
CA SER A 311 35.02 -4.90 2.57
C SER A 311 34.90 -4.65 1.06
N GLU A 312 33.70 -4.72 0.51
CA GLU A 312 33.47 -4.44 -0.91
C GLU A 312 33.62 -2.94 -1.24
N ILE A 313 33.16 -2.06 -0.34
CA ILE A 313 33.35 -0.61 -0.46
C ILE A 313 34.83 -0.24 -0.38
N ASP A 314 35.56 -0.82 0.58
CA ASP A 314 36.99 -0.55 0.81
C ASP A 314 37.87 -0.98 -0.40
N ASN A 315 37.37 -1.89 -1.23
CA ASN A 315 38.03 -2.33 -2.47
C ASN A 315 37.76 -1.42 -3.68
N LEU A 316 36.86 -0.44 -3.57
CA LEU A 316 36.63 0.55 -4.63
C LEU A 316 37.76 1.60 -4.66
N PRO A 317 38.05 2.23 -5.82
CA PRO A 317 38.97 3.37 -5.86
C PRO A 317 38.58 4.47 -4.87
N ASP A 318 39.56 5.07 -4.17
CA ASP A 318 39.35 6.11 -3.15
C ASP A 318 38.49 7.29 -3.64
N SER A 319 38.63 7.67 -4.91
CA SER A 319 37.82 8.73 -5.53
C SER A 319 36.33 8.37 -5.59
N ILE A 320 36.01 7.12 -5.90
CA ILE A 320 34.64 6.59 -5.95
C ILE A 320 34.09 6.48 -4.55
N GLN A 321 34.88 5.93 -3.61
CA GLN A 321 34.48 5.87 -2.20
C GLN A 321 34.13 7.28 -1.71
N LYS A 322 35.07 8.24 -1.79
CA LYS A 322 34.87 9.60 -1.31
C LYS A 322 33.63 10.28 -1.92
N HIS A 323 33.42 10.13 -3.23
CA HIS A 323 32.26 10.70 -3.90
C HIS A 323 30.96 10.06 -3.39
N TRP A 324 30.91 8.73 -3.27
CA TRP A 324 29.74 8.03 -2.78
C TRP A 324 29.44 8.36 -1.31
N ARG A 325 30.48 8.44 -0.46
CA ARG A 325 30.38 8.91 0.93
C ARG A 325 29.73 10.30 0.99
N GLN A 326 30.17 11.24 0.16
CA GLN A 326 29.59 12.59 0.09
C GLN A 326 28.11 12.55 -0.34
N LYS A 327 27.77 11.72 -1.32
CA LYS A 327 26.39 11.55 -1.78
C LYS A 327 25.50 10.99 -0.66
N LEU A 328 25.93 9.94 0.03
CA LEU A 328 25.21 9.39 1.19
C LEU A 328 25.03 10.45 2.29
N LEU A 329 26.11 11.13 2.67
CA LEU A 329 26.07 12.22 3.67
C LEU A 329 25.10 13.35 3.27
N SER A 330 25.01 13.69 1.99
CA SER A 330 24.05 14.70 1.51
C SER A 330 22.59 14.28 1.66
N GLN A 331 22.33 12.97 1.74
CA GLN A 331 20.99 12.40 1.94
C GLN A 331 20.68 12.15 3.43
N MET A 332 21.69 12.09 4.30
CA MET A 332 21.55 11.79 5.75
C MET A 332 20.63 12.70 6.58
N PRO A 333 20.38 13.99 6.27
CA PRO A 333 19.36 14.77 6.98
C PRO A 333 17.96 14.12 7.00
N ARG A 334 17.69 13.17 6.09
CA ARG A 334 16.46 12.37 6.03
C ARG A 334 16.52 11.04 6.81
N TYR A 335 17.73 10.53 7.08
CA TYR A 335 17.94 9.27 7.77
C TYR A 335 17.93 9.42 9.30
N LEU A 336 18.48 10.52 9.81
CA LEU A 336 18.75 10.76 11.25
C LEU A 336 17.55 11.13 12.14
N LYS A 337 16.33 11.26 11.62
CA LYS A 337 15.16 11.61 12.44
C LYS A 337 14.55 10.42 13.21
N TRP A 338 15.29 9.33 13.37
CA TRP A 338 14.80 8.08 13.94
C TRP A 338 15.86 7.37 14.81
N SER A 339 16.31 8.00 15.90
CA SER A 339 16.91 7.28 17.05
C SER A 339 17.03 8.14 18.32
N ASP A 340 15.91 8.56 18.92
CA ASP A 340 15.95 9.15 20.28
C ASP A 340 15.83 8.09 21.40
N SER A 341 15.85 6.79 21.08
CA SER A 341 15.65 5.73 22.08
C SER A 341 16.59 4.53 22.01
N LEU A 342 17.76 4.64 21.40
CA LEU A 342 18.83 3.65 21.55
C LEU A 342 20.15 4.43 21.68
N GLY A 343 20.82 4.26 22.82
CA GLY A 343 22.07 4.94 23.13
C GLY A 343 23.13 4.65 22.08
N LEU A 344 23.38 5.64 21.22
CA LEU A 344 24.50 5.70 20.29
C LEU A 344 25.25 7.02 20.53
N MET A 345 25.96 7.06 21.66
CA MET A 345 27.13 7.93 21.79
C MET A 345 28.36 7.15 21.34
N ASN A 346 28.78 7.37 20.09
CA ASN A 346 30.10 7.92 19.80
C ASN A 346 30.26 8.11 18.29
N ILE A 347 29.95 9.35 17.89
CA ILE A 347 30.43 10.01 16.68
C ILE A 347 31.98 9.91 16.66
N VAL A 348 32.57 9.91 15.47
CA VAL A 348 34.01 10.08 15.14
C VAL A 348 34.74 8.78 14.77
N ASN A 349 34.46 8.22 13.58
CA ASN A 349 35.38 8.23 12.42
C ASN A 349 34.87 7.32 11.28
N GLU A 350 34.46 7.96 10.17
CA GLU A 350 34.25 7.39 8.83
C GLU A 350 32.94 6.63 8.54
N LEU A 351 31.89 7.41 8.25
CA LEU A 351 30.52 7.07 7.81
C LEU A 351 29.60 6.34 8.80
N PRO A 352 28.34 6.79 8.96
CA PRO A 352 27.32 6.02 9.67
C PRO A 352 26.72 5.00 8.70
N LEU A 353 27.32 3.81 8.64
CA LEU A 353 26.70 2.64 8.00
C LEU A 353 25.59 2.03 8.88
N GLU A 354 25.31 2.64 10.03
CA GLU A 354 24.32 2.24 11.04
C GLU A 354 22.87 2.45 10.59
N ASP A 355 22.68 3.26 9.53
CA ASP A 355 21.39 3.47 8.87
C ASP A 355 21.08 2.43 7.78
N LEU A 356 22.00 1.48 7.51
CA LEU A 356 21.72 0.31 6.71
C LEU A 356 20.98 -0.73 7.53
N VAL A 357 19.71 -0.97 7.19
CA VAL A 357 18.93 -2.07 7.75
C VAL A 357 19.49 -3.39 7.20
N TYR A 358 20.13 -4.16 8.09
CA TYR A 358 20.79 -5.43 7.79
C TYR A 358 19.84 -6.63 7.99
N ILE A 359 19.81 -7.57 7.04
CA ILE A 359 19.17 -8.88 7.20
C ILE A 359 20.20 -10.00 7.04
N LYS A 360 20.31 -10.85 8.07
CA LYS A 360 21.08 -12.10 8.02
C LYS A 360 20.21 -13.22 7.44
N ALA A 361 20.46 -13.60 6.19
CA ALA A 361 19.89 -14.80 5.56
C ALA A 361 20.59 -16.05 6.10
N THR A 362 20.35 -16.41 7.36
CA THR A 362 20.64 -17.75 7.86
C THR A 362 19.47 -18.17 8.72
N GLY A 363 18.82 -19.29 8.39
CA GLY A 363 17.63 -19.84 9.05
C GLY A 363 17.78 -20.26 10.52
N SER A 364 18.63 -19.58 11.29
CA SER A 364 18.72 -19.66 12.74
C SER A 364 19.08 -18.28 13.31
N VAL A 365 18.21 -17.75 14.16
CA VAL A 365 18.44 -16.53 14.94
C VAL A 365 19.07 -16.95 16.27
N GLU A 366 20.40 -16.96 16.35
CA GLU A 366 21.09 -16.81 17.64
C GLU A 366 21.48 -15.35 17.80
N THR A 367 20.91 -14.66 18.79
CA THR A 367 21.33 -13.29 19.14
C THR A 367 21.60 -13.18 20.63
N GLN A 368 22.85 -12.87 20.97
CA GLN A 368 23.21 -12.25 22.25
C GLN A 368 22.96 -10.74 22.12
N GLY A 369 21.71 -10.33 22.37
CA GLY A 369 21.29 -8.93 22.33
C GLY A 369 19.82 -8.82 21.98
N GLN A 370 19.01 -8.24 22.87
CA GLN A 370 17.57 -8.09 22.68
C GLN A 370 17.28 -7.17 21.48
N LEU A 371 16.95 -7.76 20.33
CA LEU A 371 16.33 -7.02 19.23
C LEU A 371 14.92 -6.61 19.64
N THR A 372 14.61 -5.31 19.56
CA THR A 372 13.27 -4.80 19.84
C THR A 372 12.32 -5.10 18.67
N PRO A 373 11.06 -5.50 18.92
CA PRO A 373 10.07 -5.81 17.88
C PRO A 373 9.84 -4.73 16.80
N ALA A 374 10.13 -3.46 17.10
CA ALA A 374 10.04 -2.36 16.13
C ALA A 374 11.07 -2.46 14.99
N PHE A 375 12.22 -3.12 15.22
CA PHE A 375 13.28 -3.34 14.23
C PHE A 375 12.95 -4.51 13.28
N LEU A 376 12.24 -5.53 13.77
CA LEU A 376 11.72 -6.63 12.95
C LEU A 376 10.60 -6.16 12.01
N TYR A 377 9.96 -5.02 12.30
CA TYR A 377 8.86 -4.48 11.52
C TYR A 377 9.30 -3.75 10.24
N SER A 378 10.55 -3.31 10.14
CA SER A 378 11.15 -2.78 8.90
C SER A 378 11.68 -3.87 7.97
N LEU A 379 11.56 -5.15 8.36
CA LEU A 379 12.13 -6.30 7.67
C LEU A 379 11.01 -7.06 6.94
N GLY A 380 11.01 -6.94 5.62
CA GLY A 380 10.06 -7.61 4.73
C GLY A 380 9.93 -9.12 5.00
N VAL A 381 8.67 -9.53 5.08
CA VAL A 381 8.02 -10.84 4.89
C VAL A 381 8.69 -12.11 5.41
N GLU A 382 9.97 -12.42 5.19
CA GLU A 382 10.45 -13.78 5.51
C GLU A 382 10.73 -14.01 7.01
N ALA A 383 11.20 -12.98 7.73
CA ALA A 383 11.23 -13.00 9.20
C ALA A 383 9.84 -12.74 9.82
N ALA A 384 8.92 -12.15 9.05
CA ALA A 384 7.53 -11.98 9.45
C ALA A 384 6.75 -13.30 9.30
N GLU A 385 6.99 -14.10 8.28
CA GLU A 385 6.24 -15.35 8.06
C GLU A 385 6.52 -16.40 9.14
N LYS A 386 7.75 -16.46 9.66
CA LYS A 386 8.14 -17.45 10.68
C LYS A 386 7.89 -17.04 12.13
N LEU A 387 7.66 -15.75 12.41
CA LEU A 387 7.28 -15.26 13.75
C LEU A 387 5.78 -14.92 13.87
N TYR A 388 5.03 -14.89 12.76
CA TYR A 388 3.65 -14.42 12.75
C TYR A 388 2.64 -15.51 12.36
N LYS A 389 2.00 -16.08 13.37
CA LYS A 389 0.56 -16.32 13.35
C LYS A 389 -0.01 -15.86 14.70
N PRO A 390 -1.09 -15.04 14.78
CA PRO A 390 -1.94 -14.50 13.72
C PRO A 390 -1.86 -12.95 13.59
N ASN A 391 -2.08 -12.39 12.39
CA ASN A 391 -2.34 -10.95 12.08
C ASN A 391 -1.17 -10.07 11.54
N GLY A 392 -0.11 -10.64 10.95
CA GLY A 392 1.07 -9.89 10.49
C GLY A 392 1.09 -9.39 9.05
N LEU A 393 0.40 -10.06 8.13
CA LEU A 393 0.06 -9.47 6.83
C LEU A 393 -1.29 -8.82 7.03
N ASP A 394 -1.48 -7.58 6.55
CA ASP A 394 -2.83 -7.05 6.49
C ASP A 394 -3.56 -7.77 5.35
N PRO A 395 -4.41 -8.76 5.64
CA PRO A 395 -5.10 -9.50 4.59
C PRO A 395 -6.05 -8.60 3.80
N TRP A 396 -6.36 -7.43 4.35
CA TRP A 396 -7.25 -6.43 3.77
C TRP A 396 -6.52 -5.43 2.90
N ASN A 397 -5.21 -5.62 2.73
CA ASN A 397 -4.36 -4.82 1.85
C ASN A 397 -4.46 -5.25 0.38
N ARG A 398 -5.65 -5.68 -0.04
CA ARG A 398 -5.94 -6.18 -1.39
C ARG A 398 -7.01 -5.31 -2.01
N THR A 399 -6.65 -4.61 -3.09
CA THR A 399 -7.54 -3.67 -3.78
C THR A 399 -8.83 -4.33 -4.23
N GLY A 400 -8.78 -5.59 -4.67
CA GLY A 400 -9.96 -6.38 -5.05
C GLY A 400 -10.98 -6.55 -3.91
N VAL A 401 -10.51 -6.88 -2.70
CA VAL A 401 -11.38 -7.06 -1.53
C VAL A 401 -12.01 -5.73 -1.11
N LEU A 402 -11.22 -4.65 -1.12
CA LEU A 402 -11.71 -3.31 -0.78
C LEU A 402 -12.74 -2.80 -1.78
N VAL A 403 -12.56 -3.06 -3.07
CA VAL A 403 -13.56 -2.74 -4.10
C VAL A 403 -14.84 -3.55 -3.89
N LEU A 404 -14.73 -4.87 -3.65
CA LEU A 404 -15.92 -5.68 -3.45
C LEU A 404 -16.69 -5.26 -2.19
N LEU A 405 -15.99 -4.85 -1.12
CA LEU A 405 -16.61 -4.24 0.06
C LEU A 405 -17.30 -2.90 -0.27
N LEU A 406 -16.67 -2.05 -1.08
CA LEU A 406 -17.27 -0.79 -1.54
C LEU A 406 -18.58 -1.05 -2.28
N ARG A 407 -18.58 -1.99 -3.24
CA ARG A 407 -19.76 -2.38 -4.01
C ARG A 407 -20.84 -2.96 -3.12
N GLN A 408 -20.48 -3.88 -2.21
CA GLN A 408 -21.41 -4.45 -1.24
C GLN A 408 -22.10 -3.35 -0.43
N PHE A 409 -21.32 -2.43 0.15
CA PHE A 409 -21.88 -1.34 0.94
C PHE A 409 -22.76 -0.42 0.09
N PHE A 410 -22.39 -0.13 -1.16
CA PHE A 410 -23.23 0.64 -2.06
C PHE A 410 -24.60 0.01 -2.29
N VAL A 411 -24.65 -1.29 -2.60
CA VAL A 411 -25.91 -2.03 -2.81
C VAL A 411 -26.79 -2.00 -1.57
N GLU A 412 -26.19 -2.18 -0.39
CA GLU A 412 -26.89 -2.11 0.89
C GLU A 412 -27.48 -0.73 1.18
N GLU A 413 -26.71 0.35 0.94
CA GLU A 413 -27.20 1.71 1.14
C GLU A 413 -28.25 2.10 0.08
N MET A 414 -28.07 1.69 -1.17
CA MET A 414 -29.08 1.87 -2.24
C MET A 414 -30.40 1.21 -1.85
N SER A 415 -30.36 -0.02 -1.34
CA SER A 415 -31.56 -0.77 -0.95
C SER A 415 -32.30 -0.09 0.20
N LYS A 416 -31.56 0.38 1.23
CA LYS A 416 -32.13 1.15 2.34
C LYS A 416 -32.81 2.43 1.87
N LEU A 417 -32.16 3.21 0.99
CA LEU A 417 -32.69 4.49 0.52
C LEU A 417 -33.88 4.34 -0.44
N THR A 418 -33.99 3.20 -1.13
CA THR A 418 -35.08 2.91 -2.07
C THR A 418 -36.21 2.08 -1.46
N ASN A 419 -36.10 1.70 -0.18
CA ASN A 419 -37.00 0.75 0.50
C ASN A 419 -37.10 -0.62 -0.17
N ASN A 420 -36.06 -1.03 -0.91
CA ASN A 420 -35.96 -2.38 -1.45
C ASN A 420 -35.48 -3.33 -0.35
N GLN A 421 -36.12 -4.49 -0.23
CA GLN A 421 -35.68 -5.51 0.72
C GLN A 421 -34.50 -6.30 0.16
N LEU A 422 -33.38 -6.27 0.86
CA LEU A 422 -32.34 -7.29 0.70
C LEU A 422 -32.79 -8.57 1.40
N SER A 423 -32.50 -9.72 0.79
CA SER A 423 -32.83 -11.03 1.36
C SER A 423 -32.14 -11.31 2.70
N ALA A 424 -30.92 -10.78 2.89
CA ALA A 424 -30.19 -10.75 4.15
C ALA A 424 -29.03 -9.74 4.06
N THR A 425 -28.56 -9.25 5.21
CA THR A 425 -27.27 -8.54 5.28
C THR A 425 -26.15 -9.56 5.31
N VAL A 426 -25.27 -9.53 4.29
CA VAL A 426 -24.06 -10.36 4.27
C VAL A 426 -22.98 -9.67 5.11
N LEU A 427 -22.30 -10.40 6.00
CA LEU A 427 -21.24 -9.82 6.81
C LEU A 427 -19.93 -9.80 6.01
N PRO A 428 -19.15 -8.71 6.04
CA PRO A 428 -17.78 -8.69 5.54
C PRO A 428 -16.94 -9.83 6.12
N PRO A 429 -15.98 -10.36 5.34
CA PRO A 429 -15.15 -11.49 5.77
C PRO A 429 -14.30 -11.07 6.97
N VAL A 430 -14.07 -11.98 7.94
CA VAL A 430 -13.36 -11.68 9.19
C VAL A 430 -11.87 -12.05 9.12
N GLY A 431 -11.53 -13.08 8.35
CA GLY A 431 -10.16 -13.43 7.92
C GLY A 431 -10.06 -13.77 6.43
N ILE A 432 -8.84 -14.09 5.96
CA ILE A 432 -8.57 -14.51 4.56
C ILE A 432 -9.41 -15.75 4.20
N ASP A 433 -9.44 -16.72 5.10
CA ASP A 433 -10.10 -18.01 4.87
C ASP A 433 -11.63 -17.87 4.72
N ASP A 434 -12.21 -16.74 5.18
CA ASP A 434 -13.64 -16.46 5.07
C ASP A 434 -14.02 -15.81 3.73
N GLU A 435 -13.06 -15.36 2.92
CA GLU A 435 -13.34 -14.56 1.73
C GLU A 435 -14.11 -15.31 0.66
N GLN A 436 -13.76 -16.58 0.43
CA GLN A 436 -14.48 -17.41 -0.54
C GLN A 436 -15.92 -17.62 -0.08
N ARG A 437 -16.12 -17.92 1.20
CA ARG A 437 -17.46 -18.10 1.78
C ARG A 437 -18.27 -16.80 1.71
N TRP A 438 -17.65 -15.66 2.02
CA TRP A 438 -18.28 -14.35 1.90
C TRP A 438 -18.71 -14.06 0.46
N PHE A 439 -17.83 -14.36 -0.50
CA PHE A 439 -18.12 -14.23 -1.92
C PHE A 439 -19.30 -15.10 -2.37
N ASP A 440 -19.30 -16.38 -1.99
CA ASP A 440 -20.39 -17.31 -2.30
C ASP A 440 -21.73 -16.82 -1.73
N GLN A 441 -21.70 -16.23 -0.54
CA GLN A 441 -22.88 -15.61 0.07
C GLN A 441 -23.37 -14.42 -0.77
N LEU A 442 -22.49 -13.50 -1.16
CA LEU A 442 -22.88 -12.35 -2.00
C LEU A 442 -23.55 -12.80 -3.30
N ASN A 443 -23.02 -13.82 -3.97
CA ASN A 443 -23.59 -14.35 -5.22
C ASN A 443 -24.92 -15.12 -5.01
N GLY A 444 -25.13 -15.69 -3.83
CA GLY A 444 -26.33 -16.47 -3.51
C GLY A 444 -27.53 -15.65 -3.01
N HIS A 445 -27.38 -14.34 -2.79
CA HIS A 445 -28.40 -13.50 -2.16
C HIS A 445 -29.11 -12.54 -3.15
N ILE A 446 -30.45 -12.59 -3.13
CA ILE A 446 -31.30 -11.66 -3.89
C ILE A 446 -31.02 -10.22 -3.44
N GLY A 447 -30.78 -9.34 -4.41
CA GLY A 447 -30.47 -7.92 -4.24
C GLY A 447 -29.00 -7.57 -4.51
N TYR A 448 -28.10 -8.56 -4.54
CA TYR A 448 -26.68 -8.37 -4.84
C TYR A 448 -26.32 -8.71 -6.30
N GLU A 449 -27.30 -8.98 -7.16
CA GLU A 449 -27.08 -9.33 -8.57
C GLU A 449 -26.35 -8.21 -9.31
N ALA A 450 -26.52 -6.95 -8.88
CA ALA A 450 -25.80 -5.80 -9.43
C ALA A 450 -24.29 -5.83 -9.17
N LEU A 451 -23.82 -6.55 -8.13
CA LEU A 451 -22.38 -6.69 -7.85
C LEU A 451 -21.65 -7.37 -9.01
N SER A 452 -22.30 -8.36 -9.64
CA SER A 452 -21.76 -9.17 -10.74
C SER A 452 -22.14 -8.65 -12.12
N GLN A 453 -22.64 -7.41 -12.24
CA GLN A 453 -22.91 -6.78 -13.53
C GLN A 453 -21.75 -5.84 -13.89
N PRO A 454 -20.72 -6.29 -14.63
CA PRO A 454 -19.56 -5.45 -14.96
C PRO A 454 -19.98 -4.12 -15.60
N ASP A 455 -20.94 -4.18 -16.51
CA ASP A 455 -21.42 -3.04 -17.26
C ASP A 455 -22.05 -1.96 -16.37
N TYR A 456 -22.57 -2.31 -15.18
CA TYR A 456 -23.16 -1.35 -14.26
C TYR A 456 -22.09 -0.38 -13.72
N TRP A 457 -20.97 -0.93 -13.26
CA TRP A 457 -19.89 -0.19 -12.59
C TRP A 457 -19.05 0.62 -13.58
N GLU A 458 -18.98 0.18 -14.84
CA GLU A 458 -18.27 0.87 -15.91
C GLU A 458 -19.11 1.94 -16.63
N THR A 459 -20.39 2.13 -16.27
CA THR A 459 -21.23 3.17 -16.86
C THR A 459 -20.66 4.57 -16.62
N GLU A 460 -20.84 5.47 -17.60
CA GLU A 460 -20.48 6.90 -17.46
C GLU A 460 -21.20 7.58 -16.28
N GLU A 461 -22.37 7.09 -15.90
CA GLU A 461 -23.07 7.55 -14.71
C GLU A 461 -22.31 7.16 -13.43
N MET A 462 -21.89 5.90 -13.29
CA MET A 462 -21.13 5.46 -12.12
C MET A 462 -19.75 6.09 -12.06
N LYS A 463 -19.04 6.27 -13.19
CA LYS A 463 -17.79 7.04 -13.21
C LYS A 463 -17.96 8.45 -12.68
N LYS A 464 -19.05 9.15 -13.07
CA LYS A 464 -19.38 10.47 -12.51
C LYS A 464 -19.65 10.42 -11.01
N VAL A 465 -20.35 9.38 -10.53
CA VAL A 465 -20.58 9.16 -9.10
C VAL A 465 -19.24 8.99 -8.37
N PHE A 466 -18.37 8.10 -8.84
CA PHE A 466 -17.04 7.88 -8.25
C PHE A 466 -16.19 9.14 -8.26
N CYS A 467 -16.12 9.86 -9.38
CA CYS A 467 -15.41 11.14 -9.46
C CYS A 467 -15.96 12.16 -8.47
N ARG A 468 -17.28 12.30 -8.34
CA ARG A 468 -17.87 13.29 -7.44
C ARG A 468 -17.61 12.97 -5.96
N ILE A 469 -17.57 11.68 -5.60
CA ILE A 469 -17.30 11.26 -4.22
C ILE A 469 -15.80 11.22 -3.90
N GLY A 470 -14.99 10.66 -4.79
CA GLY A 470 -13.54 10.48 -4.60
C GLY A 470 -12.68 11.69 -4.94
N LEU A 471 -13.10 12.49 -5.93
CA LEU A 471 -12.39 13.69 -6.41
C LEU A 471 -13.03 14.99 -5.93
N GLY A 472 -13.90 14.93 -4.91
CA GLY A 472 -14.24 16.12 -4.10
C GLY A 472 -13.02 16.72 -3.36
N VAL A 473 -11.83 16.15 -3.58
CA VAL A 473 -10.51 16.72 -3.35
C VAL A 473 -10.28 17.87 -4.34
N LYS A 474 -10.82 19.04 -3.97
CA LYS A 474 -10.62 20.39 -4.51
C LYS A 474 -10.94 20.67 -5.98
#